data_AF-A0A9X7WLD5-F1
#
_entry.id   AF-A0A9X7WLD5-F1
#
_cell.length_a   1.000
_cell.length_b   1.000
_cell.length_c   1.000
_cell.angle_alpha   90.00
_cell.angle_beta   90.00
_cell.angle_gamma   90.00
#
_symmetry.space_group_name_H-M   'P 1'
#
loop_
_entity.id
_entity.type
_entity.pdbx_description
1 polymer ?
#
loop_
_entity_poly.entity_id
_entity_poly.type
_entity_poly.pdbx_seq_one_letter_code
_entity_poly.pdbx_strand_id
1 'polypeptide(L)'
;MGLRDILRKLQQVEPAKEPQCEYQSDVEVAGEAYHAEAFAAIFCTADRPGGGVIIRTASLVPEPENPFDDTAVAVYIEGLRVGYVPRADEATKSRAIAASIDDKNLEVLARVWSRNDNGAWVSRVTLSFSGETEPEWSYAVEQDDLYPDDDFRDVEVIGESNHRESFAEIFGRAGWPFGGVLMRNAALIPDPEHPYSNEKIGIAVAVHVEGLVVGYVPHGDLRTKKRAWDSHATGKHFIVPVRIWARNDDGVWRARVTLSFSGLTEDEWPYVDSG
;
A
#
# COMPACT_ATOMS: atom_id res chain seq x y z
N MET A 1 51.48 27.83 4.40
CA MET A 1 50.02 28.07 4.35
C MET A 1 49.47 27.63 5.69
N GLY A 2 48.98 28.56 6.51
CA GLY A 2 48.65 28.26 7.91
C GLY A 2 47.31 27.53 8.03
N LEU A 3 47.14 26.69 9.07
CA LEU A 3 45.90 25.98 9.36
C LEU A 3 44.68 26.95 9.42
N ARG A 4 44.91 28.21 9.80
CA ARG A 4 43.93 29.30 9.81
C ARG A 4 43.49 29.75 8.41
N ASP A 5 44.37 29.70 7.41
CA ASP A 5 44.03 30.07 6.02
C ASP A 5 43.19 28.98 5.35
N ILE A 6 43.40 27.71 5.72
CA ILE A 6 42.62 26.57 5.23
C ILE A 6 41.21 26.61 5.82
N LEU A 7 41.09 26.88 7.13
CA LEU A 7 39.79 27.05 7.79
C LEU A 7 38.99 28.25 7.25
N ARG A 8 39.68 29.36 6.91
CA ARG A 8 39.03 30.52 6.29
C ARG A 8 38.54 30.25 4.87
N LYS A 9 39.24 29.42 4.09
CA LYS A 9 38.79 28.97 2.77
C LYS A 9 37.64 27.97 2.83
N LEU A 10 37.61 27.08 3.83
CA LEU A 10 36.50 26.15 4.01
C LEU A 10 35.21 26.83 4.50
N GLN A 11 35.32 27.97 5.18
CA GLN A 11 34.18 28.80 5.59
C GLN A 11 33.67 29.77 4.50
N GLN A 12 34.32 29.83 3.33
CA GLN A 12 33.93 30.66 2.19
C GLN A 12 33.41 29.85 1.00
N VAL A 13 33.10 28.56 1.19
CA VAL A 13 32.26 27.84 0.24
C VAL A 13 30.85 28.37 0.47
N GLU A 14 30.47 29.41 -0.29
CA GLU A 14 29.07 29.78 -0.42
C GLU A 14 28.30 28.50 -0.80
N PRO A 15 27.21 28.15 -0.09
CA PRO A 15 26.42 27.00 -0.48
C PRO A 15 26.02 27.19 -1.94
N ALA A 16 26.27 26.18 -2.76
CA ALA A 16 25.86 26.19 -4.16
C ALA A 16 24.39 26.62 -4.20
N LYS A 17 24.11 27.74 -4.87
CA LYS A 17 22.78 28.31 -4.97
C LYS A 17 21.90 27.23 -5.61
N GLU A 18 21.01 26.63 -4.83
CA GLU A 18 20.09 25.60 -5.31
C GLU A 18 19.33 26.17 -6.51
N PRO A 19 19.13 25.40 -7.60
CA PRO A 19 18.34 25.86 -8.73
C PRO A 19 16.91 26.14 -8.22
N GLN A 20 16.60 27.41 -8.03
CA GLN A 20 15.29 27.86 -7.58
C GLN A 20 14.36 27.84 -8.79
N CYS A 21 13.53 26.81 -8.88
CA CYS A 21 12.36 26.83 -9.75
C CYS A 21 11.51 28.08 -9.39
N GLU A 22 11.19 28.94 -10.36
CA GLU A 22 10.33 30.12 -10.12
C GLU A 22 8.90 29.72 -9.72
N TYR A 23 8.53 28.45 -9.96
CA TYR A 23 7.24 27.90 -9.58
C TYR A 23 7.25 27.50 -8.11
N GLN A 24 6.44 28.17 -7.28
CA GLN A 24 6.42 27.99 -5.82
C GLN A 24 5.22 27.18 -5.30
N SER A 25 4.26 26.84 -6.16
CA SER A 25 3.09 26.05 -5.76
C SER A 25 3.29 24.58 -6.06
N ASP A 26 2.76 23.73 -5.19
CA ASP A 26 2.79 22.28 -5.38
C ASP A 26 2.03 21.86 -6.64
N VAL A 27 2.48 20.75 -7.25
CA VAL A 27 1.95 20.25 -8.51
C VAL A 27 1.49 18.81 -8.33
N GLU A 28 0.20 18.54 -8.56
CA GLU A 28 -0.29 17.18 -8.71
C GLU A 28 0.17 16.62 -10.07
N VAL A 29 0.76 15.44 -10.06
CA VAL A 29 1.19 14.72 -11.27
C VAL A 29 -0.04 14.20 -12.01
N ALA A 30 0.11 13.93 -13.30
CA ALA A 30 -0.90 13.28 -14.12
C ALA A 30 -0.37 11.98 -14.74
N GLY A 31 -1.29 11.03 -14.97
CA GLY A 31 -1.00 9.77 -15.65
C GLY A 31 -0.57 8.63 -14.73
N GLU A 32 -0.66 8.79 -13.41
CA GLU A 32 -0.27 7.79 -12.42
C GLU A 32 -0.97 6.44 -12.62
N ALA A 33 -2.21 6.46 -13.09
CA ALA A 33 -3.00 5.25 -13.36
C ALA A 33 -2.35 4.29 -14.38
N TYR A 34 -1.45 4.78 -15.24
CA TYR A 34 -0.74 3.95 -16.23
C TYR A 34 0.54 3.31 -15.69
N HIS A 35 0.91 3.59 -14.43
CA HIS A 35 2.20 3.23 -13.85
C HIS A 35 2.07 2.38 -12.57
N ALA A 36 1.02 1.55 -12.47
CA ALA A 36 0.75 0.72 -11.29
C ALA A 36 1.94 -0.17 -10.86
N GLU A 37 2.67 -0.76 -11.82
CA GLU A 37 3.86 -1.59 -11.53
C GLU A 37 4.99 -0.77 -10.90
N ALA A 38 5.16 0.50 -11.31
CA ALA A 38 6.15 1.40 -10.72
C ALA A 38 5.81 1.69 -9.26
N PHE A 39 4.55 2.00 -8.95
CA PHE A 39 4.12 2.25 -7.57
C PHE A 39 4.24 1.01 -6.69
N ALA A 40 3.94 -0.18 -7.22
CA ALA A 40 4.16 -1.43 -6.51
C ALA A 40 5.64 -1.61 -6.12
N ALA A 41 6.57 -1.34 -7.04
CA ALA A 41 8.00 -1.46 -6.79
C ALA A 41 8.53 -0.41 -5.78
N ILE A 42 8.09 0.84 -5.91
CA ILE A 42 8.47 1.94 -5.01
C ILE A 42 7.99 1.64 -3.57
N PHE A 43 6.72 1.25 -3.41
CA PHE A 43 6.16 0.96 -2.09
C PHE A 43 6.69 -0.35 -1.48
N CYS A 44 7.09 -1.32 -2.31
CA CYS A 44 7.81 -2.50 -1.83
C CYS A 44 9.19 -2.14 -1.28
N THR A 45 9.92 -1.24 -1.95
CA THR A 45 11.25 -0.76 -1.50
C THR A 45 11.15 0.06 -0.23
N ALA A 46 10.03 0.78 -0.05
CA ALA A 46 9.71 1.52 1.16
C ALA A 46 9.19 0.66 2.32
N ASP A 47 9.16 -0.67 2.20
CA ASP A 47 8.59 -1.61 3.18
C ASP A 47 7.12 -1.30 3.52
N ARG A 48 6.35 -0.83 2.53
CA ARG A 48 4.94 -0.42 2.65
C ARG A 48 4.07 -1.06 1.56
N PRO A 49 4.02 -2.41 1.45
CA PRO A 49 3.37 -3.10 0.33
C PRO A 49 1.85 -2.85 0.20
N GLY A 50 1.18 -2.41 1.28
CA GLY A 50 -0.23 -2.02 1.29
C GLY A 50 -0.51 -0.56 0.86
N GLY A 51 0.55 0.23 0.65
CA GLY A 51 0.43 1.67 0.40
C GLY A 51 0.57 2.54 1.65
N GLY A 52 0.30 3.83 1.49
CA GLY A 52 0.55 4.86 2.49
C GLY A 52 0.92 6.19 1.85
N VAL A 53 1.62 7.03 2.62
CA VAL A 53 2.30 8.24 2.16
C VAL A 53 3.80 8.12 2.39
N ILE A 54 4.55 8.22 1.30
CA ILE A 54 6.01 8.29 1.35
C ILE A 54 6.46 9.63 0.75
N ILE A 55 7.61 10.13 1.21
CA ILE A 55 8.27 11.30 0.65
C ILE A 55 9.51 10.80 -0.07
N ARG A 56 9.61 11.07 -1.37
CA ARG A 56 10.76 10.68 -2.18
C ARG A 56 11.24 11.84 -3.01
N THR A 57 12.49 11.79 -3.43
CA THR A 57 12.99 12.71 -4.45
C THR A 57 12.45 12.27 -5.80
N ALA A 58 11.77 13.18 -6.49
CA ALA A 58 11.39 13.02 -7.87
C ALA A 58 12.37 13.75 -8.78
N SER A 59 12.80 13.09 -9.85
CA SER A 59 13.57 13.70 -10.94
C SER A 59 12.62 14.10 -12.08
N LEU A 60 12.72 15.34 -12.53
CA LEU A 60 11.93 15.89 -13.62
C LEU A 60 12.78 15.92 -14.90
N VAL A 61 12.27 15.30 -15.96
CA VAL A 61 12.99 15.11 -17.23
C VAL A 61 12.16 15.66 -18.38
N PRO A 62 12.61 16.73 -19.08
CA PRO A 62 11.93 17.24 -20.26
C PRO A 62 12.00 16.23 -21.41
N GLU A 63 10.90 16.08 -22.15
CA GLU A 63 10.81 15.26 -23.35
C GLU A 63 10.43 16.12 -24.57
N PRO A 64 11.35 16.96 -25.08
CA PRO A 64 11.05 17.86 -26.21
C PRO A 64 10.73 17.12 -27.52
N GLU A 65 11.11 15.84 -27.61
CA GLU A 65 10.81 14.97 -28.75
C GLU A 65 9.54 14.12 -28.54
N ASN A 66 8.78 14.33 -27.46
CA ASN A 66 7.55 13.59 -27.21
C ASN A 66 6.52 13.88 -28.32
N PRO A 67 5.98 12.84 -28.99
CA PRO A 67 5.13 13.01 -30.17
C PRO A 67 3.75 13.61 -29.86
N PHE A 68 3.35 13.65 -28.58
CA PHE A 68 2.04 14.17 -28.15
C PHE A 68 2.13 15.59 -27.57
N ASP A 69 3.24 15.94 -26.91
CA ASP A 69 3.44 17.23 -26.25
C ASP A 69 4.95 17.55 -26.15
N ASP A 70 5.43 18.50 -26.95
CA ASP A 70 6.83 18.95 -26.98
C ASP A 70 7.25 19.72 -25.72
N THR A 71 6.32 19.97 -24.79
CA THR A 71 6.58 20.55 -23.48
C THR A 71 6.48 19.54 -22.34
N ALA A 72 6.30 18.25 -22.66
CA ALA A 72 6.15 17.20 -21.65
C ALA A 72 7.36 17.15 -20.71
N VAL A 73 7.08 17.01 -19.41
CA VAL A 73 8.08 16.77 -18.38
C VAL A 73 7.69 15.48 -17.67
N ALA A 74 8.47 14.42 -17.89
CA ALA A 74 8.29 13.14 -17.24
C ALA A 74 8.76 13.21 -15.78
N VAL A 75 8.02 12.54 -14.90
CA VAL A 75 8.31 12.46 -13.47
C VAL A 75 8.82 11.07 -13.14
N TYR A 76 10.00 11.00 -12.54
CA TYR A 76 10.64 9.77 -12.11
C TYR A 76 10.83 9.74 -10.60
N ILE A 77 10.56 8.60 -9.97
CA ILE A 77 10.84 8.35 -8.55
C ILE A 77 11.60 7.04 -8.47
N GLU A 78 12.75 7.05 -7.79
CA GLU A 78 13.64 5.87 -7.70
C GLU A 78 13.99 5.26 -9.09
N GLY A 79 14.10 6.12 -10.11
CA GLY A 79 14.39 5.72 -11.49
C GLY A 79 13.19 5.15 -12.27
N LEU A 80 12.01 5.07 -11.66
CA LEU A 80 10.79 4.58 -12.31
C LEU A 80 9.90 5.74 -12.72
N ARG A 81 9.37 5.72 -13.95
CA ARG A 81 8.43 6.74 -14.43
C ARG A 81 7.09 6.55 -13.71
N VAL A 82 6.60 7.61 -13.07
CA VAL A 82 5.35 7.59 -12.30
C VAL A 82 4.25 8.45 -12.93
N GLY A 83 4.61 9.29 -13.90
CA GLY A 83 3.66 10.13 -14.63
C GLY A 83 4.34 11.32 -15.29
N TYR A 84 3.56 12.39 -15.50
CA TYR A 84 4.00 13.64 -16.10
C TYR A 84 3.52 14.84 -15.29
N VAL A 85 4.25 15.95 -15.38
CA VAL A 85 3.73 17.25 -14.97
C VAL A 85 2.48 17.55 -15.82
N PRO A 86 1.32 17.87 -15.22
CA PRO A 86 0.10 18.09 -15.96
C PRO A 86 0.24 19.30 -16.87
N ARG A 87 -0.33 19.17 -18.05
CA ARG A 87 -0.60 20.30 -18.93
C ARG A 87 -1.71 21.11 -18.28
N ALA A 88 -1.37 22.26 -17.70
CA ALA A 88 -2.40 23.20 -17.27
C ALA A 88 -3.05 23.85 -18.51
N ASP A 89 -4.29 24.30 -18.37
CA ASP A 89 -5.04 25.05 -19.40
C ASP A 89 -4.33 26.36 -19.84
N GLU A 90 -3.26 26.74 -19.14
CA GLU A 90 -2.23 27.61 -19.65
C GLU A 90 -0.91 26.84 -19.61
N ALA A 91 -0.28 26.64 -20.76
CA ALA A 91 0.95 25.88 -20.98
C ALA A 91 2.22 26.48 -20.31
N THR A 92 2.05 27.13 -19.15
CA THR A 92 3.03 27.88 -18.38
C THR A 92 3.74 26.98 -17.36
N LYS A 93 3.09 25.96 -16.79
CA LYS A 93 3.68 25.12 -15.72
C LYS A 93 4.78 24.20 -16.20
N SER A 94 4.48 23.33 -17.17
CA SER A 94 5.45 22.39 -17.74
C SER A 94 6.64 23.12 -18.38
N ARG A 95 6.38 24.23 -19.08
CA ARG A 95 7.41 25.09 -19.66
C ARG A 95 8.26 25.81 -18.62
N ALA A 96 7.68 26.34 -17.54
CA ALA A 96 8.45 26.97 -16.47
C ALA A 96 9.35 25.95 -15.75
N ILE A 97 8.83 24.75 -15.49
CA ILE A 97 9.60 23.64 -14.91
C ILE A 97 10.69 23.20 -15.89
N ALA A 98 10.37 23.01 -17.18
CA ALA A 98 11.33 22.65 -18.22
C ALA A 98 12.44 23.70 -18.37
N ALA A 99 12.10 24.99 -18.32
CA ALA A 99 13.07 26.08 -18.35
C ALA A 99 13.95 26.17 -17.07
N SER A 100 13.48 25.59 -15.96
CA SER A 100 14.23 25.50 -14.70
C SER A 100 15.12 24.25 -14.63
N ILE A 101 15.01 23.33 -15.59
CA ILE A 101 15.86 22.15 -15.70
C ILE A 101 17.10 22.54 -16.52
N ASP A 102 18.20 22.85 -15.82
CA ASP A 102 19.53 23.02 -16.42
C ASP A 102 20.11 21.65 -16.88
N ASP A 103 21.37 21.61 -17.35
CA ASP A 103 22.14 20.40 -17.72
C ASP A 103 22.20 19.28 -16.64
N LYS A 104 21.59 19.50 -15.47
CA LYS A 104 21.44 18.55 -14.38
C LYS A 104 19.99 18.56 -13.92
N ASN A 105 19.29 17.46 -14.19
CA ASN A 105 17.95 17.11 -13.73
C ASN A 105 17.44 17.92 -12.53
N LEU A 106 16.26 18.52 -12.63
CA LEU A 106 15.61 19.16 -11.48
C LEU A 106 15.06 18.06 -10.57
N GLU A 107 15.57 18.05 -9.34
CA GLU A 107 15.10 17.17 -8.27
C GLU A 107 14.20 17.96 -7.31
N VAL A 108 13.05 17.40 -7.01
CA VAL A 108 12.07 18.00 -6.09
C VAL A 108 11.55 16.94 -5.13
N LEU A 109 11.13 17.34 -3.93
CA LEU A 109 10.43 16.43 -3.04
C LEU A 109 9.07 16.08 -3.64
N ALA A 110 8.71 14.80 -3.58
CA ALA A 110 7.45 14.28 -4.04
C ALA A 110 6.77 13.54 -2.89
N ARG A 111 5.58 14.00 -2.54
CA ARG A 111 4.65 13.26 -1.69
C ARG A 111 3.94 12.25 -2.56
N VAL A 112 4.13 10.97 -2.27
CA VAL A 112 3.49 9.87 -2.98
C VAL A 112 2.49 9.24 -2.03
N TRP A 113 1.21 9.43 -2.32
CA TRP A 113 0.14 8.66 -1.70
C TRP A 113 -0.19 7.48 -2.60
N SER A 114 -0.33 6.30 -2.05
CA SER A 114 -0.88 5.16 -2.78
C SER A 114 -1.66 4.22 -1.89
N ARG A 115 -2.64 3.57 -2.47
CA ARG A 115 -3.43 2.51 -1.85
C ARG A 115 -3.41 1.31 -2.78
N ASN A 116 -3.17 0.14 -2.19
CA ASN A 116 -3.29 -1.13 -2.89
C ASN A 116 -4.57 -1.83 -2.43
N ASP A 117 -5.57 -1.89 -3.32
CA ASP A 117 -6.79 -2.66 -3.13
C ASP A 117 -6.71 -3.93 -3.98
N ASN A 118 -6.31 -5.05 -3.39
CA ASN A 118 -6.26 -6.36 -4.06
C ASN A 118 -5.46 -6.39 -5.38
N GLY A 119 -4.31 -5.71 -5.41
CA GLY A 119 -3.43 -5.62 -6.58
C GLY A 119 -3.77 -4.46 -7.53
N ALA A 120 -4.89 -3.76 -7.29
CA ALA A 120 -5.18 -2.51 -7.97
C ALA A 120 -4.55 -1.35 -7.18
N TRP A 121 -3.55 -0.70 -7.80
CA TRP A 121 -2.91 0.48 -7.24
C TRP A 121 -3.66 1.75 -7.65
N VAL A 122 -4.06 2.53 -6.65
CA VAL A 122 -4.51 3.91 -6.84
C VAL A 122 -3.46 4.81 -6.22
N SER A 123 -2.91 5.72 -7.02
CA SER A 123 -1.76 6.53 -6.64
C SER A 123 -2.00 7.99 -6.95
N ARG A 124 -1.44 8.86 -6.11
CA ARG A 124 -1.39 10.30 -6.32
C ARG A 124 -0.01 10.80 -5.95
N VAL A 125 0.61 11.55 -6.86
CA VAL A 125 1.91 12.18 -6.61
C VAL A 125 1.75 13.70 -6.58
N THR A 126 2.31 14.34 -5.56
CA THR A 126 2.37 15.79 -5.44
C THR A 126 3.83 16.22 -5.35
N LEU A 127 4.30 16.99 -6.33
CA LEU A 127 5.62 17.63 -6.31
C LEU A 127 5.55 18.86 -5.41
N SER A 128 6.36 18.88 -4.35
CA SER A 128 6.45 20.00 -3.42
C SER A 128 7.53 20.96 -3.88
N PHE A 129 7.10 22.17 -4.27
CA PHE A 129 7.97 23.30 -4.56
C PHE A 129 7.93 24.35 -3.43
N SER A 130 6.91 24.26 -2.57
CA SER A 130 6.73 25.12 -1.39
C SER A 130 7.66 24.77 -0.23
N GLY A 131 8.19 23.53 -0.20
CA GLY A 131 9.01 23.02 0.89
C GLY A 131 8.21 22.52 2.11
N GLU A 132 6.89 22.66 2.09
CA GLU A 132 6.01 22.05 3.09
C GLU A 132 5.80 20.57 2.74
N THR A 133 6.06 19.68 3.69
CA THR A 133 5.77 18.26 3.55
C THR A 133 5.02 17.76 4.79
N GLU A 134 3.99 16.96 4.55
CA GLU A 134 3.40 16.12 5.59
C GLU A 134 4.42 15.03 5.99
N PRO A 135 4.41 14.56 7.25
CA PRO A 135 5.23 13.43 7.64
C PRO A 135 4.87 12.18 6.82
N GLU A 136 5.86 11.34 6.53
CA GLU A 136 5.59 10.01 5.98
C GLU A 136 4.72 9.20 6.94
N TRP A 137 3.73 8.49 6.41
CA TRP A 137 2.90 7.57 7.17
C TRP A 137 2.54 6.38 6.28
N SER A 138 2.10 5.27 6.85
CA SER A 138 1.64 4.15 6.04
C SER A 138 0.27 3.68 6.48
N TYR A 139 -0.47 3.03 5.59
CA TYR A 139 -1.71 2.36 6.00
C TYR A 139 -1.46 1.24 7.01
N ALA A 140 -0.21 0.77 7.14
CA ALA A 140 0.20 -0.15 8.20
C ALA A 140 0.59 0.56 9.52
N VAL A 141 0.83 1.88 9.53
CA VAL A 141 1.42 2.62 10.68
C VAL A 141 0.39 3.51 11.39
N GLU A 142 -0.69 3.94 10.74
CA GLU A 142 -1.77 4.67 11.46
C GLU A 142 -2.60 3.77 12.40
N GLN A 143 -2.26 2.50 12.55
CA GLN A 143 -2.95 1.58 13.47
C GLN A 143 -2.21 1.37 14.81
N ASP A 144 -0.92 1.71 14.91
CA ASP A 144 -0.08 1.31 16.06
C ASP A 144 -0.03 2.35 17.21
N ASP A 145 -0.12 3.67 16.94
CA ASP A 145 0.18 4.69 17.97
C ASP A 145 -1.04 5.38 18.61
N LEU A 146 -2.26 5.13 18.12
CA LEU A 146 -3.48 5.71 18.71
C LEU A 146 -4.21 4.75 19.69
N TYR A 147 -3.85 3.46 19.70
CA TYR A 147 -4.47 2.43 20.53
C TYR A 147 -3.41 1.49 21.11
N PRO A 148 -2.92 1.71 22.35
CA PRO A 148 -1.88 0.89 22.98
C PRO A 148 -2.28 -0.59 23.27
N ASP A 149 -3.39 -1.09 22.71
CA ASP A 149 -3.93 -2.44 22.84
C ASP A 149 -4.15 -3.15 21.46
N ASP A 150 -3.35 -2.82 20.43
CA ASP A 150 -3.51 -3.32 19.05
C ASP A 150 -3.13 -4.81 18.84
N ASP A 151 -2.49 -5.45 19.83
CA ASP A 151 -2.25 -6.90 19.82
C ASP A 151 -3.56 -7.70 19.66
N PHE A 152 -4.70 -7.11 20.06
CA PHE A 152 -6.02 -7.73 20.00
C PHE A 152 -6.94 -7.15 18.92
N ARG A 153 -6.47 -6.29 18.00
CA ARG A 153 -7.35 -5.90 16.88
C ARG A 153 -7.67 -7.08 15.98
N ASP A 154 -8.88 -7.06 15.45
CA ASP A 154 -9.36 -8.04 14.49
C ASP A 154 -8.65 -7.86 13.15
N VAL A 155 -8.45 -8.97 12.43
CA VAL A 155 -7.65 -9.01 11.20
C VAL A 155 -8.54 -9.37 10.02
N GLU A 156 -8.58 -8.51 9.01
CA GLU A 156 -9.22 -8.83 7.73
C GLU A 156 -8.32 -9.79 6.94
N VAL A 157 -8.89 -10.92 6.56
CA VAL A 157 -8.21 -11.94 5.74
C VAL A 157 -8.06 -11.40 4.32
N ILE A 158 -7.05 -11.88 3.59
CA ILE A 158 -6.83 -11.53 2.19
C ILE A 158 -7.03 -12.75 1.27
N GLY A 159 -7.41 -12.46 0.03
CA GLY A 159 -7.52 -13.47 -1.03
C GLY A 159 -8.81 -14.29 -1.00
N GLU A 160 -9.83 -13.89 -0.23
CA GLU A 160 -11.09 -14.62 -0.11
C GLU A 160 -11.79 -14.81 -1.46
N SER A 161 -11.62 -13.85 -2.38
CA SER A 161 -12.16 -13.93 -3.74
C SER A 161 -11.67 -15.13 -4.55
N ASN A 162 -10.56 -15.77 -4.14
CA ASN A 162 -10.00 -16.99 -4.76
C ASN A 162 -10.60 -18.28 -4.20
N HIS A 163 -11.37 -18.21 -3.10
CA HIS A 163 -11.88 -19.38 -2.35
C HIS A 163 -13.42 -19.48 -2.39
N ARG A 164 -14.03 -19.10 -3.51
CA ARG A 164 -15.50 -19.07 -3.70
C ARG A 164 -16.18 -20.41 -3.39
N GLU A 165 -15.57 -21.51 -3.81
CA GLU A 165 -16.08 -22.87 -3.56
C GLU A 165 -16.09 -23.19 -2.07
N SER A 166 -15.09 -22.72 -1.31
CA SER A 166 -15.06 -22.88 0.15
C SER A 166 -16.25 -22.19 0.81
N PHE A 167 -16.60 -20.98 0.39
CA PHE A 167 -17.76 -20.27 0.94
C PHE A 167 -19.09 -20.93 0.59
N ALA A 168 -19.23 -21.39 -0.67
CA ALA A 168 -20.41 -22.16 -1.08
C ALA A 168 -20.61 -23.40 -0.20
N GLU A 169 -19.54 -24.14 0.09
CA GLU A 169 -19.56 -25.33 0.92
C GLU A 169 -19.86 -25.00 2.41
N ILE A 170 -19.18 -24.00 2.99
CA ILE A 170 -19.39 -23.59 4.39
C ILE A 170 -20.84 -23.14 4.63
N PHE A 171 -21.36 -22.26 3.77
CA PHE A 171 -22.73 -21.79 3.89
C PHE A 171 -23.75 -22.87 3.51
N GLY A 172 -23.41 -23.77 2.59
CA GLY A 172 -24.21 -24.95 2.28
C GLY A 172 -24.39 -25.88 3.48
N ARG A 173 -23.32 -26.12 4.26
CA ARG A 173 -23.37 -26.88 5.52
C ARG A 173 -24.22 -26.20 6.60
N ALA A 174 -24.23 -24.87 6.62
CA ALA A 174 -25.11 -24.09 7.49
C ALA A 174 -26.58 -24.05 7.01
N GLY A 175 -26.86 -24.58 5.81
CA GLY A 175 -28.19 -24.54 5.20
C GLY A 175 -28.57 -23.19 4.61
N TRP A 176 -27.61 -22.30 4.34
CA TRP A 176 -27.80 -20.91 3.94
C TRP A 176 -27.24 -20.64 2.53
N PRO A 177 -27.88 -21.17 1.47
CA PRO A 177 -27.30 -21.22 0.12
C PRO A 177 -27.07 -19.84 -0.54
N PHE A 178 -27.64 -18.78 0.01
CA PHE A 178 -27.50 -17.40 -0.48
C PHE A 178 -26.45 -16.58 0.27
N GLY A 179 -25.83 -17.16 1.31
CA GLY A 179 -24.90 -16.47 2.19
C GLY A 179 -25.56 -15.90 3.45
N GLY A 180 -24.89 -14.95 4.09
CA GLY A 180 -25.27 -14.36 5.36
C GLY A 180 -24.03 -13.96 6.17
N VAL A 181 -24.19 -13.89 7.49
CA VAL A 181 -23.10 -13.72 8.45
C VAL A 181 -23.00 -14.94 9.36
N LEU A 182 -21.82 -15.56 9.41
CA LEU A 182 -21.50 -16.70 10.28
C LEU A 182 -20.33 -16.38 11.22
N MET A 183 -20.40 -16.93 12.42
CA MET A 183 -19.33 -16.97 13.40
C MET A 183 -18.80 -18.41 13.49
N ARG A 184 -17.51 -18.60 13.20
CA ARG A 184 -16.85 -19.90 13.26
C ARG A 184 -15.54 -19.80 14.02
N ASN A 185 -14.84 -20.92 14.12
CA ASN A 185 -13.44 -20.94 14.50
C ASN A 185 -12.59 -21.17 13.25
N ALA A 186 -11.55 -20.36 13.10
CA ALA A 186 -10.53 -20.52 12.09
C ALA A 186 -9.27 -21.15 12.70
N ALA A 187 -8.68 -22.12 12.01
CA ALA A 187 -7.33 -22.59 12.28
C ALA A 187 -6.35 -21.87 11.36
N LEU A 188 -5.32 -21.25 11.95
CA LEU A 188 -4.25 -20.59 11.21
C LEU A 188 -3.09 -21.58 11.03
N ILE A 189 -2.79 -21.91 9.78
CA ILE A 189 -1.82 -22.95 9.42
C ILE A 189 -0.75 -22.37 8.49
N PRO A 190 0.55 -22.49 8.84
CA PRO A 190 1.63 -22.09 7.93
C PRO A 190 1.59 -22.87 6.61
N ASP A 191 1.71 -22.15 5.51
CA ASP A 191 1.71 -22.66 4.15
C ASP A 191 3.05 -22.31 3.46
N PRO A 192 4.13 -23.06 3.73
CA PRO A 192 5.46 -22.75 3.21
C PRO A 192 5.58 -22.92 1.69
N GLU A 193 4.65 -23.63 1.06
CA GLU A 193 4.64 -23.88 -0.38
C GLU A 193 3.86 -22.81 -1.16
N HIS A 194 3.10 -21.95 -0.47
CA HIS A 194 2.38 -20.85 -1.11
C HIS A 194 3.35 -19.91 -1.87
N PRO A 195 3.01 -19.40 -3.07
CA PRO A 195 3.85 -18.45 -3.81
C PRO A 195 4.21 -17.16 -3.06
N TYR A 196 3.43 -16.81 -2.02
CA TYR A 196 3.71 -15.66 -1.15
C TYR A 196 4.63 -15.99 0.04
N SER A 197 5.02 -17.25 0.21
CA SER A 197 6.02 -17.69 1.19
C SER A 197 7.42 -17.47 0.60
N ASN A 198 8.21 -16.64 1.26
CA ASN A 198 9.60 -16.43 0.87
C ASN A 198 10.48 -15.99 2.03
N GLU A 199 11.78 -16.18 1.88
CA GLU A 199 12.78 -15.91 2.93
C GLU A 199 12.82 -14.45 3.40
N LYS A 200 12.38 -13.49 2.57
CA LYS A 200 12.41 -12.06 2.90
C LYS A 200 11.16 -11.61 3.66
N ILE A 201 10.00 -12.12 3.28
CA ILE A 201 8.69 -11.65 3.79
C ILE A 201 8.16 -12.56 4.90
N GLY A 202 8.49 -13.86 4.88
CA GLY A 202 8.02 -14.85 5.85
C GLY A 202 7.19 -15.95 5.19
N ILE A 203 6.73 -16.92 6.00
CA ILE A 203 5.83 -17.98 5.57
C ILE A 203 4.40 -17.45 5.58
N ALA A 204 3.66 -17.65 4.50
CA ALA A 204 2.23 -17.34 4.43
C ALA A 204 1.45 -18.22 5.41
N VAL A 205 0.35 -17.70 5.96
CA VAL A 205 -0.49 -18.43 6.91
C VAL A 205 -1.90 -18.52 6.35
N ALA A 206 -2.31 -19.74 6.01
CA ALA A 206 -3.64 -20.05 5.52
C ALA A 206 -4.66 -20.01 6.66
N VAL A 207 -5.82 -19.44 6.38
CA VAL A 207 -6.97 -19.40 7.27
C VAL A 207 -7.90 -20.54 6.89
N HIS A 208 -8.01 -21.53 7.77
CA HIS A 208 -8.89 -22.68 7.58
C HIS A 208 -10.17 -22.56 8.40
N VAL A 209 -11.33 -22.63 7.76
CA VAL A 209 -12.63 -22.72 8.42
C VAL A 209 -13.28 -24.03 8.02
N GLU A 210 -13.68 -24.83 9.02
CA GLU A 210 -14.29 -26.16 8.79
C GLU A 210 -13.45 -27.06 7.85
N GLY A 211 -12.13 -26.92 7.91
CA GLY A 211 -11.15 -27.65 7.09
C GLY A 211 -10.86 -27.03 5.71
N LEU A 212 -11.56 -25.98 5.30
CA LEU A 212 -11.42 -25.35 4.00
C LEU A 212 -10.61 -24.06 4.10
N VAL A 213 -9.71 -23.82 3.16
CA VAL A 213 -8.98 -22.54 3.08
C VAL A 213 -9.94 -21.47 2.59
N VAL A 214 -10.04 -20.38 3.34
CA VAL A 214 -10.89 -19.22 3.01
C VAL A 214 -10.10 -17.96 2.68
N GLY A 215 -8.77 -18.00 2.84
CA GLY A 215 -7.85 -16.92 2.52
C GLY A 215 -6.58 -17.02 3.35
N TYR A 216 -5.83 -15.92 3.42
CA TYR A 216 -4.54 -15.85 4.09
C TYR A 216 -4.48 -14.65 5.05
N VAL A 217 -3.67 -14.77 6.10
CA VAL A 217 -3.39 -13.65 7.00
C VAL A 217 -2.45 -12.67 6.29
N PRO A 218 -2.71 -11.34 6.33
CA PRO A 218 -1.78 -10.35 5.80
C PRO A 218 -0.41 -10.43 6.47
N HIS A 219 0.67 -10.32 5.68
CA HIS A 219 2.03 -10.38 6.21
C HIS A 219 2.36 -9.29 7.24
N GLY A 220 1.72 -8.11 7.13
CA GLY A 220 1.85 -7.05 8.15
C GLY A 220 1.35 -7.50 9.52
N ASP A 221 0.19 -8.16 9.57
CA ASP A 221 -0.43 -8.64 10.81
C ASP A 221 0.29 -9.85 11.41
N LEU A 222 0.97 -10.65 10.57
CA LEU A 222 1.85 -11.73 11.05
C LEU A 222 3.08 -11.22 11.82
N ARG A 223 3.58 -10.02 11.48
CA ARG A 223 4.75 -9.41 12.14
C ARG A 223 4.40 -8.76 13.46
N THR A 224 3.23 -8.10 13.53
CA THR A 224 2.76 -7.41 14.74
C THR A 224 2.30 -8.41 15.80
N LYS A 225 1.63 -9.50 15.42
CA LYS A 225 1.09 -10.50 16.37
C LYS A 225 2.07 -11.62 16.75
N LYS A 226 3.38 -11.36 16.69
CA LYS A 226 4.43 -12.35 16.96
C LYS A 226 4.31 -12.98 18.37
N ARG A 227 3.90 -12.21 19.39
CA ARG A 227 3.68 -12.71 20.77
C ARG A 227 2.49 -13.66 20.87
N ALA A 228 1.38 -13.36 20.20
CA ALA A 228 0.21 -14.26 20.14
C ALA A 228 0.58 -15.59 19.48
N TRP A 229 1.35 -15.52 18.39
CA TRP A 229 1.87 -16.68 17.67
C TRP A 229 2.84 -17.53 18.51
N ASP A 230 3.82 -16.90 19.15
CA ASP A 230 4.83 -17.57 19.99
C ASP A 230 4.20 -18.20 21.26
N SER A 231 3.15 -17.59 21.82
CA SER A 231 2.47 -18.07 23.05
C SER A 231 1.68 -19.38 22.88
N HIS A 232 1.33 -19.75 21.65
CA HIS A 232 0.50 -20.92 21.33
C HIS A 232 1.28 -22.07 20.68
N ALA A 233 2.60 -21.98 20.64
CA ALA A 233 3.50 -23.04 20.17
C ALA A 233 3.46 -24.34 21.02
N THR A 234 2.60 -24.41 22.05
CA THR A 234 2.26 -25.64 22.78
C THR A 234 1.16 -26.47 22.08
N GLY A 235 0.76 -26.13 20.86
CA GLY A 235 -0.12 -26.93 19.99
C GLY A 235 0.12 -26.64 18.51
N LYS A 236 -0.15 -27.60 17.62
CA LYS A 236 0.20 -27.53 16.20
C LYS A 236 -0.56 -26.46 15.40
N HIS A 237 -1.72 -25.96 15.85
CA HIS A 237 -2.54 -24.98 15.13
C HIS A 237 -3.04 -23.89 16.08
N PHE A 238 -3.02 -22.64 15.63
CA PHE A 238 -3.59 -21.50 16.34
C PHE A 238 -5.06 -21.36 15.94
N ILE A 239 -5.98 -21.37 16.92
CA ILE A 239 -7.43 -21.31 16.67
C ILE A 239 -7.98 -19.98 17.17
N VAL A 240 -8.70 -19.26 16.32
CA VAL A 240 -9.34 -17.97 16.65
C VAL A 240 -10.79 -17.93 16.18
N PRO A 241 -11.67 -17.20 16.88
CA PRO A 241 -12.98 -16.90 16.34
C PRO A 241 -12.85 -16.14 15.01
N VAL A 242 -13.78 -16.36 14.10
CA VAL A 242 -13.81 -15.71 12.79
C VAL A 242 -15.23 -15.34 12.43
N ARG A 243 -15.41 -14.12 11.94
CA ARG A 243 -16.62 -13.64 11.30
C ARG A 243 -16.50 -13.83 9.80
N ILE A 244 -17.52 -14.41 9.19
CA ILE A 244 -17.61 -14.61 7.75
C ILE A 244 -18.88 -13.93 7.28
N TRP A 245 -18.73 -12.83 6.54
CA TRP A 245 -19.81 -12.33 5.72
C TRP A 245 -19.64 -12.88 4.31
N ALA A 246 -20.69 -13.45 3.74
CA ALA A 246 -20.68 -13.83 2.34
C ALA A 246 -22.05 -13.64 1.69
N ARG A 247 -22.05 -13.45 0.38
CA ARG A 247 -23.25 -13.33 -0.43
C ARG A 247 -23.05 -14.06 -1.75
N ASN A 248 -24.07 -14.79 -2.17
CA ASN A 248 -24.12 -15.43 -3.48
C ASN A 248 -24.96 -14.55 -4.42
N ASP A 249 -24.29 -13.88 -5.37
CA ASP A 249 -24.93 -13.10 -6.42
C ASP A 249 -24.91 -13.93 -7.71
N ASP A 250 -26.02 -14.60 -8.03
CA ASP A 250 -26.22 -15.39 -9.25
C ASP A 250 -25.11 -16.45 -9.52
N GLY A 251 -24.70 -17.16 -8.46
CA GLY A 251 -23.65 -18.18 -8.52
C GLY A 251 -22.24 -17.64 -8.29
N VAL A 252 -22.08 -16.32 -8.13
CA VAL A 252 -20.81 -15.68 -7.79
C VAL A 252 -20.77 -15.35 -6.31
N TRP A 253 -19.92 -16.05 -5.57
CA TRP A 253 -19.68 -15.78 -4.16
C TRP A 253 -18.74 -14.59 -3.95
N ARG A 254 -19.19 -13.65 -3.12
CA ARG A 254 -18.37 -12.59 -2.53
C ARG A 254 -18.31 -12.81 -1.03
N ALA A 255 -17.14 -12.64 -0.44
CA ALA A 255 -16.95 -12.84 0.98
C ALA A 255 -15.98 -11.81 1.56
N ARG A 256 -16.14 -11.56 2.85
CA ARG A 256 -15.23 -10.83 3.72
C ARG A 256 -15.05 -11.65 4.98
N VAL A 257 -13.82 -11.96 5.32
CA VAL A 257 -13.49 -12.77 6.49
C VAL A 257 -12.68 -11.93 7.47
N THR A 258 -13.07 -11.98 8.75
CA THR A 258 -12.43 -11.20 9.81
C THR A 258 -12.10 -12.13 10.97
N LEU A 259 -10.81 -12.33 11.23
CA LEU A 259 -10.32 -13.06 12.40
C LEU A 259 -10.48 -12.17 13.62
N SER A 260 -11.14 -12.68 14.66
CA SER A 260 -11.29 -11.93 15.89
C SER A 260 -10.19 -12.22 16.90
N PHE A 261 -9.52 -11.14 17.31
CA PHE A 261 -8.64 -11.12 18.47
C PHE A 261 -9.21 -10.25 19.59
N SER A 262 -10.19 -9.39 19.28
CA SER A 262 -10.81 -8.45 20.22
C SER A 262 -11.92 -9.09 21.06
N GLY A 263 -12.34 -10.31 20.68
CA GLY A 263 -13.55 -10.95 21.20
C GLY A 263 -14.82 -10.51 20.48
N LEU A 264 -14.72 -10.10 19.21
CA LEU A 264 -15.82 -9.77 18.32
C LEU A 264 -16.85 -10.91 18.31
N THR A 265 -18.09 -10.57 18.67
CA THR A 265 -19.25 -11.45 18.57
C THR A 265 -20.34 -10.73 17.80
N GLU A 266 -20.95 -11.41 16.83
CA GLU A 266 -22.07 -10.89 16.05
C GLU A 266 -23.15 -11.97 15.96
N ASP A 267 -24.41 -11.54 15.91
CA ASP A 267 -25.51 -12.45 15.66
C ASP A 267 -25.39 -13.03 14.25
N GLU A 268 -25.55 -14.34 14.12
CA GLU A 268 -25.55 -15.00 12.81
C GLU A 268 -26.90 -14.82 12.13
N TRP A 269 -26.90 -14.51 10.84
CA TRP A 269 -28.13 -14.36 10.07
C TRP A 269 -27.94 -14.75 8.60
N PRO A 270 -28.91 -15.47 7.99
CA PRO A 270 -28.88 -15.82 6.58
C PRO A 270 -29.40 -14.71 5.67
N TYR A 271 -28.92 -14.67 4.43
CA TYR A 271 -29.70 -14.09 3.34
C TYR A 271 -30.82 -15.06 2.94
N VAL A 272 -32.00 -14.49 2.69
CA VAL A 272 -33.15 -15.21 2.14
C VAL A 272 -33.27 -14.89 0.66
N ASP A 273 -33.79 -15.84 -0.11
CA ASP A 273 -34.13 -15.64 -1.51
C ASP A 273 -35.06 -14.43 -1.64
N SER A 274 -34.67 -13.44 -2.45
CA SER A 274 -35.45 -12.22 -2.64
C SER A 274 -36.59 -12.40 -3.64
N GLY A 275 -36.55 -13.45 -4.47
CA GLY A 275 -37.47 -13.64 -5.58
C GLY A 275 -37.27 -12.67 -6.74
#